data_AF-A0A511W503-F1
#
_entry.id   AF-A0A511W503-F1
#
_cell.length_a   1.000
_cell.length_b   1.000
_cell.length_c   1.000
_cell.angle_alpha   90.00
_cell.angle_beta   90.00
_cell.angle_gamma   90.00
#
_symmetry.space_group_name_H-M   'P 1'
#
loop_
_entity.id
_entity.type
_entity.pdbx_description
1 polymer ?
#
loop_
_entity_poly.entity_id
_entity_poly.type
_entity_poly.pdbx_seq_one_letter_code
_entity_poly.pdbx_strand_id
1 'polypeptide(L)'
;MLWITLTAVYTISFILIYNFIKRQNRNEPYSERMNPLMVVVVAALLALPILVVVGAFTFAIIGSVSLIDIMFSLNLSTSQLVILGVIFIIYLYTLDSLFELILKNFIKHVLLYTLFIFLVRVGAFYIIGSIIGLAEQTGLAIAIGVSATVLLIEILFKLREKTVEEE
;
A
#
# COMPACT_ATOMS: atom_id res chain seq x y z
N MET A 1 -7.10 16.76 8.59
CA MET A 1 -5.94 15.85 8.76
C MET A 1 -4.99 15.90 7.57
N LEU A 2 -5.47 15.80 6.33
CA LEU A 2 -4.65 15.85 5.09
C LEU A 2 -3.76 17.11 4.97
N TRP A 3 -4.30 18.28 5.27
CA TRP A 3 -3.49 19.52 5.25
C TRP A 3 -2.33 19.48 6.24
N ILE A 4 -2.52 18.86 7.40
CA ILE A 4 -1.48 18.73 8.43
C ILE A 4 -0.39 17.78 7.93
N THR A 5 -0.75 16.64 7.33
CA THR A 5 0.23 15.68 6.81
C THR A 5 1.02 16.26 5.64
N LEU A 6 0.37 16.95 4.69
CA LEU A 6 1.07 17.60 3.57
C LEU A 6 2.01 18.71 4.03
N THR A 7 1.58 19.52 5.00
CA THR A 7 2.42 20.60 5.54
C THR A 7 3.61 20.03 6.31
N ALA A 8 3.42 18.96 7.09
CA ALA A 8 4.49 18.26 7.79
C ALA A 8 5.51 17.66 6.80
N VAL A 9 5.04 16.96 5.76
CA VAL A 9 5.90 16.39 4.72
C VAL A 9 6.69 17.48 4.02
N TYR A 10 6.03 18.56 3.58
CA TYR A 10 6.72 19.70 2.94
C TYR A 10 7.79 20.30 3.86
N THR A 11 7.46 20.53 5.12
CA THR A 11 8.38 21.14 6.10
C THR A 11 9.61 20.25 6.33
N ILE A 12 9.41 18.95 6.51
CA ILE A 12 10.51 17.98 6.72
C ILE A 12 11.38 17.90 5.47
N SER A 13 10.78 17.74 4.29
CA SER A 13 11.52 17.71 3.02
C SER A 13 12.29 18.99 2.77
N PHE A 14 11.68 20.15 3.03
CA PHE A 14 12.34 21.45 2.92
C PHE A 14 13.55 21.56 3.85
N ILE A 15 13.42 21.18 5.12
CA ILE A 15 14.53 21.23 6.09
C ILE A 15 15.68 20.32 5.66
N LEU A 16 15.37 19.10 5.19
CA LEU A 16 16.38 18.14 4.72
C LEU A 16 17.13 18.68 3.49
N ILE A 17 16.39 19.15 2.48
CA ILE A 17 16.97 19.69 1.25
C ILE A 17 17.75 20.97 1.55
N TYR A 18 17.22 21.87 2.38
CA TYR A 18 17.91 23.09 2.78
C TYR A 18 19.24 22.79 3.48
N ASN A 19 19.25 21.86 4.43
CA ASN A 19 20.48 21.45 5.11
C ASN A 19 21.48 20.82 4.14
N PHE A 20 21.01 20.03 3.18
CA PHE A 20 21.85 19.42 2.15
C PHE A 20 22.51 20.47 1.25
N ILE A 21 21.72 21.38 0.67
CA ILE A 21 22.22 22.44 -0.23
C ILE A 21 23.11 23.41 0.52
N LYS A 22 22.74 23.82 1.74
CA LYS A 22 23.58 24.69 2.58
C LYS A 22 24.94 24.05 2.87
N ARG A 23 24.98 22.74 3.13
CA ARG A 23 26.21 22.01 3.37
C ARG A 23 27.08 21.94 2.11
N GLN A 24 26.48 21.70 0.94
CA GLN A 24 27.22 21.70 -0.33
C GLN A 24 27.74 23.10 -0.69
N ASN A 25 26.90 24.12 -0.60
CA ASN A 25 27.26 25.51 -0.87
C ASN A 25 28.42 26.01 0.00
N ARG A 26 28.59 25.48 1.22
CA ARG A 26 29.72 25.85 2.10
C ARG A 26 31.05 25.24 1.62
N ASN A 27 31.01 24.12 0.91
CA ASN A 27 32.18 23.41 0.39
C ASN A 27 32.61 23.91 -1.00
N GLU A 28 31.79 24.71 -1.66
CA GLU A 28 32.11 25.31 -2.96
C GLU A 28 33.05 26.52 -2.84
N PRO A 29 33.88 26.78 -3.88
CA PRO A 29 34.75 27.95 -3.96
C PRO A 29 33.93 29.25 -3.90
N TYR A 30 34.49 30.30 -3.31
CA TYR A 30 33.76 31.55 -3.00
C TYR A 30 33.07 32.19 -4.22
N SER A 31 33.60 31.98 -5.43
CA SER A 31 33.03 32.46 -6.69
C SER A 31 31.75 31.74 -7.13
N GLU A 32 31.53 30.51 -6.68
CA GLU A 32 30.37 29.68 -7.04
C GLU A 32 29.31 29.63 -5.94
N ARG A 33 29.63 30.15 -4.74
CA ARG A 33 28.71 30.11 -3.60
C ARG A 33 27.42 30.87 -3.88
N MET A 34 26.31 30.16 -3.75
CA MET A 34 24.98 30.73 -3.76
C MET A 34 24.77 31.64 -2.55
N ASN A 35 24.09 32.76 -2.78
CA ASN A 35 23.62 33.66 -1.72
C ASN A 35 22.64 32.88 -0.81
N PRO A 36 22.65 33.04 0.53
CA PRO A 36 21.71 32.39 1.45
C PRO A 36 20.23 32.44 1.02
N LEU A 37 19.78 33.54 0.40
CA LEU A 37 18.40 33.67 -0.10
C LEU A 37 18.14 32.71 -1.29
N MET A 38 19.13 32.54 -2.16
CA MET A 38 19.06 31.61 -3.30
C MET A 38 19.04 30.15 -2.83
N VAL A 39 19.79 29.81 -1.77
CA VAL A 39 19.74 28.48 -1.14
C VAL A 39 18.33 28.15 -0.62
N VAL A 40 17.64 29.12 0.00
CA VAL A 40 16.26 28.96 0.48
C VAL A 40 15.30 28.74 -0.69
N VAL A 41 15.41 29.54 -1.76
CA VAL A 41 14.54 29.43 -2.93
C VAL A 41 14.72 28.08 -3.62
N VAL A 42 15.95 27.65 -3.87
CA VAL A 42 16.24 26.35 -4.51
C VAL A 42 15.73 25.19 -3.65
N ALA A 43 15.93 25.25 -2.33
CA ALA A 43 15.42 24.23 -1.42
C ALA A 43 13.88 24.16 -1.40
N ALA A 44 13.20 25.31 -1.43
CA ALA A 44 11.75 25.38 -1.50
C ALA A 44 11.22 24.79 -2.82
N LEU A 45 11.85 25.16 -3.95
CA LEU A 45 11.45 24.68 -5.26
C LEU A 45 11.62 23.15 -5.38
N LEU A 46 12.72 22.61 -4.87
CA LEU A 46 13.01 21.16 -4.89
C LEU A 46 12.13 20.35 -3.92
N ALA A 47 11.57 20.97 -2.89
CA ALA A 47 10.61 20.31 -2.00
C ALA A 47 9.22 20.14 -2.63
N LEU A 48 8.86 20.97 -3.63
CA LEU A 48 7.54 20.91 -4.29
C LEU A 48 7.28 19.59 -5.03
N PRO A 49 8.19 19.04 -5.85
CA PRO A 49 7.98 17.73 -6.48
C PRO A 49 7.66 16.62 -5.48
N ILE A 50 8.35 16.59 -4.32
CA ILE A 50 8.08 15.60 -3.26
C ILE A 50 6.66 15.78 -2.72
N LEU A 51 6.25 17.02 -2.47
CA LEU A 51 4.89 17.34 -2.02
C LEU A 51 3.84 16.90 -3.05
N VAL A 52 4.08 17.13 -4.34
CA VAL A 52 3.18 16.71 -5.43
C VAL A 52 3.04 15.20 -5.47
N VAL A 53 4.15 14.45 -5.39
CA VAL A 53 4.13 12.98 -5.41
C VAL A 53 3.36 12.45 -4.20
N VAL A 54 3.70 12.90 -2.98
CA VAL A 54 3.02 12.44 -1.76
C VAL A 54 1.55 12.87 -1.76
N GLY A 55 1.24 14.06 -2.25
CA GLY A 55 -0.12 14.55 -2.43
C GLY A 55 -0.93 13.68 -3.39
N ALA A 56 -0.37 13.33 -4.55
CA ALA A 56 -1.00 12.45 -5.52
C ALA A 56 -1.26 11.05 -4.93
N PHE A 57 -0.30 10.45 -4.22
CA PHE A 57 -0.49 9.17 -3.54
C PHE A 57 -1.58 9.25 -2.46
N THR A 58 -1.55 10.27 -1.62
CA THR A 58 -2.55 10.46 -0.56
C THR A 58 -3.94 10.67 -1.15
N PHE A 59 -4.04 11.44 -2.23
CA PHE A 59 -5.27 11.65 -2.97
C PHE A 59 -5.78 10.35 -3.60
N ALA A 60 -4.91 9.55 -4.22
CA ALA A 60 -5.27 8.26 -4.78
C ALA A 60 -5.81 7.31 -3.70
N ILE A 61 -5.16 7.25 -2.53
CA ILE A 61 -5.61 6.43 -1.41
C ILE A 61 -6.98 6.90 -0.91
N ILE A 62 -7.13 8.19 -0.59
CA ILE A 62 -8.38 8.73 -0.05
C ILE A 62 -9.52 8.64 -1.07
N GLY A 63 -9.23 8.94 -2.34
CA GLY A 63 -10.17 8.77 -3.44
C GLY A 63 -10.61 7.32 -3.60
N SER A 64 -9.68 6.37 -3.50
CA SER A 64 -10.01 4.94 -3.53
C SER A 64 -10.88 4.53 -2.34
N VAL A 65 -10.55 4.97 -1.13
CA VAL A 65 -11.34 4.68 0.08
C VAL A 65 -12.76 5.27 -0.05
N SER A 66 -12.89 6.50 -0.54
CA SER A 66 -14.20 7.13 -0.74
C SER A 66 -15.03 6.44 -1.83
N LEU A 67 -14.40 6.00 -2.92
CA LEU A 67 -15.09 5.22 -3.96
C LEU A 67 -15.56 3.88 -3.41
N ILE A 68 -14.72 3.20 -2.62
CA ILE A 68 -15.08 1.94 -1.96
C ILE A 68 -16.21 2.17 -0.96
N ASP A 69 -16.17 3.25 -0.18
CA ASP A 69 -17.22 3.60 0.78
C ASP A 69 -18.57 3.83 0.09
N ILE A 70 -18.58 4.54 -1.03
CA ILE A 70 -19.80 4.74 -1.85
C ILE A 70 -20.29 3.42 -2.46
N MET A 71 -19.39 2.62 -3.04
CA MET A 71 -19.78 1.39 -3.75
C MET A 71 -20.24 0.27 -2.82
N PHE A 72 -19.71 0.23 -1.60
CA PHE A 72 -19.95 -0.88 -0.66
C PHE A 72 -20.59 -0.44 0.67
N SER A 73 -20.98 0.83 0.79
CA SER A 73 -21.52 1.43 2.03
C SER A 73 -20.67 1.06 3.24
N LEU A 74 -19.37 1.27 3.10
CA LEU A 74 -18.32 0.74 3.95
C LEU A 74 -18.25 1.57 5.25
N ASN A 75 -19.28 1.47 6.09
CA ASN A 75 -19.40 2.21 7.35
C ASN A 75 -18.45 1.64 8.43
N LEU A 76 -17.16 1.63 8.12
CA LEU A 76 -16.08 1.07 8.94
C LEU A 76 -15.30 2.20 9.60
N SER A 77 -15.06 2.04 10.90
CA SER A 77 -14.15 2.93 11.61
C SER A 77 -12.70 2.71 11.17
N THR A 78 -11.87 3.75 11.24
CA THR A 78 -10.43 3.66 10.96
C THR A 78 -9.74 2.61 11.83
N SER A 79 -10.15 2.48 13.09
CA SER A 79 -9.62 1.46 14.01
C SER A 79 -9.93 0.04 13.54
N GLN A 80 -11.15 -0.22 13.05
CA GLN A 80 -11.52 -1.51 12.47
C GLN A 80 -10.69 -1.83 11.23
N LEU A 81 -10.46 -0.85 10.34
CA LEU A 81 -9.61 -1.03 9.16
C LEU A 81 -8.16 -1.41 9.53
N VAL A 82 -7.58 -0.74 10.53
CA VAL A 82 -6.22 -1.05 11.00
C VAL A 82 -6.15 -2.45 11.59
N ILE A 83 -7.09 -2.82 12.47
CA ILE A 83 -7.15 -4.15 13.10
C ILE A 83 -7.34 -5.24 12.03
N LEU A 84 -8.25 -5.01 11.08
CA LEU A 84 -8.52 -5.92 9.97
C LEU A 84 -7.24 -6.13 9.12
N GLY A 85 -6.55 -5.05 8.77
CA GLY A 85 -5.30 -5.11 8.01
C GLY A 85 -4.22 -5.92 8.73
N VAL A 86 -4.02 -5.71 10.03
CA VAL A 86 -3.05 -6.47 10.83
C VAL A 86 -3.40 -7.96 10.85
N ILE A 87 -4.67 -8.32 11.09
CA ILE A 87 -5.09 -9.72 11.15
C ILE A 87 -4.99 -10.38 9.77
N PHE A 88 -5.34 -9.68 8.70
CA PHE A 88 -5.21 -10.20 7.33
C PHE A 88 -3.74 -10.48 6.97
N ILE A 89 -2.82 -9.60 7.35
CA ILE A 89 -1.37 -9.83 7.16
C ILE A 89 -0.92 -11.06 7.94
N ILE A 90 -1.31 -11.18 9.21
CA ILE A 90 -0.96 -12.35 10.03
C ILE A 90 -1.50 -13.64 9.39
N TYR A 91 -2.76 -13.64 8.94
CA TYR A 91 -3.36 -14.77 8.23
C TYR A 91 -2.58 -15.15 6.99
N LEU A 92 -2.27 -14.18 6.12
CA LEU A 92 -1.54 -14.37 4.86
C LEU A 92 -0.14 -14.95 5.08
N TYR A 93 0.54 -14.58 6.16
CA TYR A 93 1.88 -15.08 6.45
C TYR A 93 1.92 -16.40 7.22
N THR A 94 0.79 -16.87 7.78
CA THR A 94 0.77 -18.04 8.66
C THR A 94 -0.14 -19.13 8.12
N LEU A 95 -1.45 -18.92 8.24
CA LEU A 95 -2.47 -19.90 7.90
C LEU A 95 -2.56 -20.14 6.40
N ASP A 96 -2.38 -19.10 5.61
CA ASP A 96 -2.47 -19.20 4.15
C ASP A 96 -1.46 -20.21 3.58
N SER A 97 -0.19 -20.14 4.02
CA SER A 97 0.85 -21.10 3.62
C SER A 97 0.55 -22.54 4.07
N LEU A 98 -0.13 -22.73 5.22
CA LEU A 98 -0.57 -24.05 5.66
C LEU A 98 -1.67 -24.61 4.75
N PHE A 99 -2.65 -23.77 4.38
CA PHE A 99 -3.72 -24.17 3.47
C PHE A 99 -3.19 -24.50 2.08
N GLU A 100 -2.23 -23.72 1.57
CA GLU A 100 -1.56 -24.02 0.29
C GLU A 100 -0.87 -25.39 0.32
N LEU A 101 -0.09 -25.67 1.37
CA LEU A 101 0.62 -26.95 1.52
C LEU A 101 -0.35 -28.13 1.56
N ILE A 102 -1.44 -28.01 2.32
CA ILE A 102 -2.47 -29.04 2.42
C ILE A 102 -3.12 -29.23 1.05
N LEU A 103 -3.63 -28.16 0.43
CA LEU A 103 -4.36 -28.25 -0.85
C LEU A 103 -3.50 -28.80 -1.98
N LYS A 104 -2.19 -28.50 -1.99
CA LYS A 104 -1.24 -28.99 -2.98
C LYS A 104 -1.07 -30.51 -2.93
N ASN A 105 -1.22 -31.11 -1.74
CA ASN A 105 -1.15 -32.56 -1.57
C ASN A 105 -2.43 -33.27 -2.04
N PHE A 106 -3.59 -32.62 -1.97
CA PHE A 106 -4.87 -33.22 -2.35
C PHE A 106 -5.26 -32.97 -3.81
N ILE A 107 -4.93 -31.80 -4.37
CA ILE A 107 -5.40 -31.37 -5.69
C ILE A 107 -4.24 -31.30 -6.68
N LYS A 108 -4.22 -32.24 -7.63
CA LYS A 108 -3.19 -32.29 -8.70
C LYS A 108 -3.49 -31.37 -9.88
N HIS A 109 -4.76 -31.00 -10.10
CA HIS A 109 -5.14 -30.13 -11.21
C HIS A 109 -4.96 -28.66 -10.83
N VAL A 110 -4.10 -27.96 -11.58
CA VAL A 110 -3.72 -26.56 -11.32
C VAL A 110 -4.93 -25.62 -11.26
N LEU A 111 -5.88 -25.74 -12.18
CA LEU A 111 -7.08 -24.87 -12.21
C LEU A 111 -7.97 -25.09 -10.97
N LEU A 112 -8.19 -26.34 -10.59
CA LEU A 112 -8.98 -26.66 -9.39
C LEU A 112 -8.26 -26.20 -8.13
N TYR A 113 -6.94 -26.36 -8.06
CA TYR A 113 -6.13 -25.90 -6.94
C TYR A 113 -6.25 -24.38 -6.75
N THR A 114 -6.09 -23.60 -7.82
CA THR A 114 -6.21 -22.14 -7.76
C THR A 114 -7.62 -21.69 -7.34
N LEU A 115 -8.66 -22.33 -7.85
CA LEU A 115 -10.04 -22.00 -7.49
C LEU A 115 -10.34 -22.34 -6.02
N PHE A 116 -9.85 -23.47 -5.52
CA PHE A 116 -10.04 -23.87 -4.13
C PHE A 116 -9.31 -22.95 -3.15
N ILE A 117 -8.06 -22.57 -3.44
CA ILE A 117 -7.32 -21.60 -2.61
C ILE A 117 -8.05 -20.27 -2.55
N PHE A 118 -8.53 -19.78 -3.70
CA PHE A 118 -9.33 -18.57 -3.76
C PHE A 118 -10.54 -18.67 -2.83
N LEU A 119 -11.31 -19.76 -2.90
CA LEU A 119 -12.49 -19.97 -2.08
C LEU A 119 -12.15 -20.01 -0.57
N VAL A 120 -11.08 -20.73 -0.21
CA VAL A 120 -10.61 -20.83 1.18
C VAL A 120 -10.23 -19.46 1.73
N ARG A 121 -9.53 -18.64 0.94
CA ARG A 121 -9.17 -17.27 1.33
C ARG A 121 -10.39 -16.38 1.50
N VAL A 122 -11.36 -16.44 0.59
CA VAL A 122 -12.60 -15.67 0.72
C VAL A 122 -13.33 -16.07 2.00
N GLY A 123 -13.45 -17.37 2.26
CA GLY A 123 -14.06 -17.88 3.48
C GLY A 123 -13.34 -17.41 4.75
N ALA A 124 -12.01 -17.50 4.76
CA ALA A 124 -11.21 -17.08 5.90
C ALA A 124 -11.29 -15.58 6.17
N PHE A 125 -11.15 -14.72 5.15
CA PHE A 125 -11.29 -13.27 5.32
C PHE A 125 -12.69 -12.86 5.72
N TYR A 126 -13.72 -13.56 5.23
CA TYR A 126 -15.10 -13.32 5.64
C TYR A 126 -15.30 -13.65 7.14
N ILE A 127 -14.80 -14.80 7.60
CA ILE A 127 -14.87 -15.20 9.02
C ILE A 127 -14.14 -14.16 9.89
N ILE A 128 -12.93 -13.75 9.51
CA ILE A 128 -12.17 -12.72 10.22
C ILE A 128 -12.96 -11.41 10.28
N GLY A 129 -13.55 -10.98 9.15
CA GLY A 129 -14.34 -9.77 9.09
C GLY A 129 -15.60 -9.83 9.97
N SER A 130 -16.27 -10.99 9.99
CA SER A 130 -17.42 -11.22 10.86
C SER A 130 -17.05 -11.14 12.34
N ILE A 131 -15.88 -11.64 12.76
CA ILE A 131 -15.40 -11.57 14.15
C ILE A 131 -15.17 -10.12 14.61
N ILE A 132 -14.72 -9.25 13.69
CA ILE A 132 -14.46 -7.83 13.97
C ILE A 132 -15.76 -6.98 13.96
N GLY A 133 -16.89 -7.61 13.61
CA GLY A 133 -18.21 -6.96 13.58
C GLY A 133 -18.46 -6.16 12.31
N LEU A 134 -17.86 -6.57 11.17
CA LEU A 134 -18.25 -6.02 9.88
C LEU A 134 -19.65 -6.50 9.48
N ALA A 135 -20.43 -5.61 8.85
CA ALA A 135 -21.71 -5.99 8.23
C ALA A 135 -21.48 -7.06 7.15
N GLU A 136 -22.42 -8.00 7.01
CA GLU A 136 -22.26 -9.18 6.14
C GLU A 136 -21.90 -8.82 4.69
N GLN A 137 -22.61 -7.85 4.10
CA GLN A 137 -22.38 -7.41 2.72
C GLN A 137 -20.98 -6.78 2.54
N THR A 138 -20.58 -5.94 3.49
CA THR A 138 -19.29 -5.25 3.52
C THR A 138 -18.13 -6.23 3.74
N GLY A 139 -18.30 -7.16 4.69
CA GLY A 139 -17.31 -8.19 5.00
C GLY A 139 -17.08 -9.14 3.82
N LEU A 140 -18.15 -9.53 3.13
CA LEU A 140 -18.06 -10.39 1.94
C LEU A 140 -17.40 -9.67 0.76
N ALA A 141 -17.73 -8.40 0.53
CA ALA A 141 -17.08 -7.59 -0.49
C ALA A 141 -15.57 -7.43 -0.26
N ILE A 142 -15.16 -7.13 0.98
CA ILE A 142 -13.75 -7.01 1.34
C ILE A 142 -13.04 -8.35 1.20
N ALA A 143 -13.65 -9.45 1.65
CA ALA A 143 -13.07 -10.78 1.54
C ALA A 143 -12.78 -11.14 0.08
N ILE A 144 -13.75 -10.94 -0.82
CA ILE A 144 -13.58 -11.17 -2.26
C ILE A 144 -12.49 -10.25 -2.82
N GLY A 145 -12.53 -8.96 -2.50
CA GLY A 145 -11.57 -7.98 -3.02
C GLY A 145 -10.13 -8.28 -2.62
N VAL A 146 -9.90 -8.60 -1.35
CA VAL A 146 -8.57 -8.95 -0.84
C VAL A 146 -8.10 -10.29 -1.42
N SER A 147 -8.94 -11.33 -1.43
CA SER A 147 -8.58 -12.61 -2.05
C SER A 147 -8.26 -12.48 -3.53
N ALA A 148 -9.01 -11.66 -4.27
CA ALA A 148 -8.77 -11.42 -5.69
C ALA A 148 -7.44 -10.67 -5.91
N THR A 149 -7.13 -9.70 -5.06
CA THR A 149 -5.85 -8.97 -5.11
C THR A 149 -4.67 -9.91 -4.88
N VAL A 150 -4.74 -10.78 -3.88
CA VAL A 150 -3.69 -11.78 -3.60
C VAL A 150 -3.52 -12.73 -4.79
N LEU A 151 -4.62 -13.20 -5.37
CA LEU A 151 -4.59 -14.07 -6.55
C LEU A 151 -3.96 -13.38 -7.76
N LEU A 152 -4.27 -12.10 -8.00
CA LEU A 152 -3.63 -11.32 -9.06
C LEU A 152 -2.11 -11.19 -8.84
N ILE A 153 -1.67 -10.95 -7.60
CA ILE A 153 -0.24 -10.89 -7.25
C ILE A 153 0.44 -12.23 -7.55
N GLU A 154 -0.18 -13.35 -7.20
CA GLU A 154 0.37 -14.68 -7.51
C GLU A 154 0.46 -14.96 -9.01
N ILE A 155 -0.56 -14.60 -9.79
CA ILE A 155 -0.53 -14.75 -11.24
C ILE A 155 0.62 -13.92 -11.81
N LEU A 156 0.75 -12.67 -11.40
CA LEU A 156 1.84 -11.79 -11.84
C LEU A 156 3.21 -12.37 -11.47
N PHE A 157 3.34 -12.95 -10.27
CA PHE A 157 4.59 -13.57 -9.84
C PHE A 157 4.94 -14.81 -10.69
N LYS A 158 3.97 -15.69 -10.94
CA LYS A 158 4.16 -16.87 -11.81
C LYS A 158 4.50 -16.50 -13.25
N LEU A 159 3.89 -15.44 -13.78
CA LEU A 159 4.21 -14.93 -15.11
C LEU A 159 5.65 -14.42 -15.18
N ARG A 160 6.08 -13.65 -14.17
CA ARG A 160 7.46 -13.16 -14.08
C ARG A 160 8.47 -14.30 -13.99
N GLU A 161 8.21 -15.31 -13.18
CA GLU A 161 9.11 -16.46 -12.99
C GLU A 161 9.32 -17.24 -14.29
N LYS A 162 8.24 -17.45 -15.07
CA LYS A 162 8.33 -18.07 -16.40
C LYS A 162 9.19 -17.29 -17.39
N THR A 163 9.13 -15.96 -17.37
CA THR A 163 9.95 -15.12 -18.27
C THR A 163 11.43 -15.19 -17.93
N VAL A 164 11.80 -15.41 -16.67
CA VAL A 164 13.20 -15.53 -16.23
C VAL A 164 13.81 -16.90 -16.55
N GLU A 165 12.99 -17.95 -16.64
CA GLU A 165 13.46 -19.30 -17.04
C GLU A 165 13.67 -19.46 -18.56
N GLU A 166 13.16 -18.53 -19.37
CA GLU A 166 13.27 -18.54 -20.85
C GLU A 166 14.44 -17.70 -21.40
N GLU A 167 15.20 -16.98 -20.54
CA GLU A 167 16.46 -16.27 -20.86
C GLU A 167 17.71 -17.10 -20.50
#